data_AF-A0AAE1ALQ9-F1
#
_entry.id   AF-A0AAE1ALQ9-F1
#
_cell.length_a   1.000
_cell.length_b   1.000
_cell.length_c   1.000
_cell.angle_alpha   90.00
_cell.angle_beta   90.00
_cell.angle_gamma   90.00
#
_symmetry.space_group_name_H-M   'P 1'
#
loop_
_entity.id
_entity.type
_entity.pdbx_description
1 polymer ?
#
loop_
_entity_poly.entity_id
_entity_poly.type
_entity_poly.pdbx_seq_one_letter_code
_entity_poly.pdbx_strand_id
1 'polypeptide(L)'
;MSTRNSQTKRYTVSEVLDLLKDCGDYEYESADVYIEPPDVNTLADEDSGDENEAGPSNFTGRQLRARAAVTLNEPCGRRIMGEDSGTSSDESSSDDSDKSTDTPCPNKRTKGSKGPAKKTPAYRWRATDIKPSEDLKWNEENVDNADLPNTVIELFELFFDPVVIDLICTESVRYAAFKGNHNFSVTPGEIKTFIAILIVSGYCSVPRRRMYWSGDEDVRNEAIVNGMKRDRFDEIMKYFHLTDNSNLDVTDKFSKVRPLFNLMNERFQKYFQQEENLSVDESMIPYFGRHSAKQFIKGKPIRYGYKVWILTTSLGYAINLIPYQGAATVKAVPGLGMGGQVVLDLVTALPQNCFHVTFDNLFSSLALAEELTRRGLACTGTVRANRTGDCPILDRGSYDFKADNEKGMIMTR
;
A
#
# COMPACT_ATOMS: atom_id res chain seq x y z
N MET A 1 12.46 43.05 -36.32
CA MET A 1 13.22 41.82 -35.98
C MET A 1 12.95 41.52 -34.52
N SER A 2 11.97 40.64 -34.25
CA SER A 2 11.60 40.24 -32.88
C SER A 2 12.09 38.82 -32.67
N THR A 3 13.16 38.66 -31.90
CA THR A 3 13.69 37.37 -31.46
C THR A 3 12.66 36.67 -30.58
N ARG A 4 12.02 35.61 -31.09
CA ARG A 4 11.21 34.69 -30.29
C ARG A 4 12.16 33.91 -29.39
N ASN A 5 12.12 34.17 -28.08
CA ASN A 5 12.73 33.30 -27.08
C ASN A 5 11.93 32.00 -27.02
N SER A 6 12.42 30.94 -27.67
CA SER A 6 12.00 29.57 -27.40
C SER A 6 12.48 29.22 -25.99
N GLN A 7 11.59 29.21 -25.01
CA GLN A 7 11.90 28.63 -23.70
C GLN A 7 11.85 27.11 -23.85
N THR A 8 13.00 26.49 -24.14
CA THR A 8 13.13 25.03 -24.14
C THR A 8 12.79 24.52 -22.73
N LYS A 9 11.73 23.73 -22.62
CA LYS A 9 11.33 23.09 -21.36
C LYS A 9 12.47 22.19 -20.88
N ARG A 10 13.01 22.43 -19.68
CA ARG A 10 14.17 21.71 -19.14
C ARG A 10 13.67 20.54 -18.28
N TYR A 11 14.20 19.34 -18.53
CA TYR A 11 13.84 18.11 -17.81
C TYR A 11 14.95 17.71 -16.82
N THR A 12 14.60 16.88 -15.85
CA THR A 12 15.56 16.12 -15.03
C THR A 12 15.88 14.77 -15.68
N VAL A 13 17.00 14.14 -15.32
CA VAL A 13 17.35 12.78 -15.78
C VAL A 13 16.22 11.78 -15.48
N SER A 14 15.59 11.87 -14.31
CA SER A 14 14.45 11.01 -13.97
C SER A 14 13.28 11.18 -14.94
N GLU A 15 12.93 12.41 -15.29
CA GLU A 15 11.83 12.69 -16.23
C GLU A 15 12.18 12.25 -17.65
N VAL A 16 13.44 12.39 -18.08
CA VAL A 16 13.90 11.88 -19.38
C VAL A 16 13.82 10.35 -19.43
N LEU A 17 14.22 9.66 -18.36
CA LEU A 17 14.13 8.19 -18.29
C LEU A 17 12.68 7.71 -18.30
N ASP A 18 11.77 8.44 -17.66
CA ASP A 18 10.33 8.15 -17.70
C ASP A 18 9.76 8.37 -19.11
N LEU A 19 10.14 9.48 -19.77
CA LEU A 19 9.75 9.76 -21.17
C LEU A 19 10.20 8.65 -22.12
N LEU A 20 11.44 8.18 -22.01
CA LEU A 20 11.96 7.12 -22.87
C LEU A 20 11.27 5.76 -22.63
N LYS A 21 10.82 5.48 -21.40
CA LYS A 21 10.05 4.27 -21.07
C LYS A 21 8.61 4.34 -21.56
N ASP A 22 8.00 5.53 -21.50
CA ASP A 22 6.63 5.76 -21.96
C ASP A 22 6.53 5.84 -23.51
N CYS A 23 7.63 6.15 -24.21
CA CYS A 23 7.67 6.10 -25.69
C CYS A 23 7.73 4.66 -26.26
N GLY A 24 7.55 3.63 -25.43
CA GLY A 24 7.63 2.21 -25.80
C GLY A 24 6.65 1.71 -26.88
N ASP A 25 5.76 2.58 -27.39
CA ASP A 25 4.84 2.30 -28.50
C ASP A 25 5.04 3.23 -29.73
N TYR A 26 6.03 4.14 -29.72
CA TYR A 26 6.35 5.05 -30.85
C TYR A 26 7.75 4.81 -31.41
N GLU A 27 7.86 4.67 -32.74
CA GLU A 27 9.09 4.37 -33.49
C GLU A 27 10.12 5.52 -33.44
N TYR A 28 11.06 5.48 -32.50
CA TYR A 28 12.32 6.22 -32.59
C TYR A 28 13.49 5.23 -32.67
N GLU A 29 14.49 5.52 -33.50
CA GLU A 29 15.63 4.61 -33.73
C GLU A 29 16.68 4.70 -32.63
N SER A 30 16.87 5.92 -32.10
CA SER A 30 17.81 6.19 -31.01
C SER A 30 17.43 7.49 -30.28
N ALA A 31 17.91 7.62 -29.04
CA ALA A 31 17.75 8.83 -28.25
C ALA A 31 19.12 9.31 -27.75
N ASP A 32 19.45 10.56 -28.04
CA ASP A 32 20.63 11.23 -27.51
C ASP A 32 20.23 11.97 -26.23
N VAL A 33 20.80 11.56 -25.09
CA VAL A 33 20.56 12.20 -23.78
C VAL A 33 21.80 12.99 -23.36
N TYR A 34 21.63 14.29 -23.18
CA TYR A 34 22.65 15.16 -22.59
C TYR A 34 22.31 15.43 -21.13
N ILE A 35 23.25 15.14 -20.23
CA ILE A 35 23.13 15.44 -18.79
C ILE A 35 24.06 16.60 -18.48
N GLU A 36 23.53 17.67 -17.88
CA GLU A 36 24.34 18.81 -17.45
C GLU A 36 25.34 18.35 -16.37
N PRO A 37 26.64 18.63 -16.52
CA PRO A 37 27.63 18.30 -15.51
C PRO A 37 27.36 19.08 -14.21
N PRO A 38 27.69 18.51 -13.04
CA PRO A 38 27.48 19.17 -11.76
C PRO A 38 28.36 20.43 -11.61
N ASP A 39 27.89 21.40 -10.82
CA ASP A 39 28.64 22.63 -10.53
C ASP A 39 30.00 22.31 -9.88
N VAL A 40 31.04 23.01 -10.33
CA VAL A 40 32.48 22.77 -10.04
C VAL A 40 32.84 22.74 -8.53
N ASN A 41 31.95 23.19 -7.65
CA ASN A 41 32.14 23.23 -6.19
C ASN A 41 31.47 22.07 -5.42
N THR A 42 31.11 20.97 -6.08
CA THR A 42 30.44 19.83 -5.44
C THR A 42 31.39 18.64 -5.23
N LEU A 43 31.55 18.21 -3.97
CA LEU A 43 32.30 17.00 -3.60
C LEU A 43 31.64 15.77 -4.24
N ALA A 44 32.40 15.05 -5.06
CA ALA A 44 31.94 13.93 -5.90
C ALA A 44 32.44 12.58 -5.36
N ASP A 45 32.13 12.25 -4.10
CA ASP A 45 32.51 10.97 -3.47
C ASP A 45 31.33 10.01 -3.21
N GLU A 46 30.15 10.27 -3.79
CA GLU A 46 29.08 9.26 -3.82
C GLU A 46 29.40 8.20 -4.88
N ASP A 47 30.03 7.12 -4.42
CA ASP A 47 30.41 5.92 -5.15
C ASP A 47 29.24 5.38 -6.02
N SER A 48 29.39 5.43 -7.34
CA SER A 48 28.48 4.77 -8.29
C SER A 48 28.74 3.27 -8.22
N GLY A 49 27.71 2.48 -7.93
CA GLY A 49 27.83 1.04 -7.66
C GLY A 49 28.41 0.20 -8.80
N ASP A 50 28.60 -1.08 -8.49
CA ASP A 50 29.21 -2.17 -9.28
C ASP A 50 29.21 -1.96 -10.82
N GLU A 51 30.40 -1.79 -11.39
CA GLU A 51 30.67 -1.46 -12.80
C GLU A 51 30.34 -2.60 -13.78
N ASN A 52 29.86 -3.75 -13.29
CA ASN A 52 29.69 -4.95 -14.09
C ASN A 52 28.40 -4.98 -14.95
N GLU A 53 27.41 -4.11 -14.69
CA GLU A 53 26.22 -3.96 -15.55
C GLU A 53 25.80 -2.49 -15.64
N ALA A 54 25.98 -1.83 -16.79
CA ALA A 54 25.53 -0.45 -17.02
C ALA A 54 24.03 -0.42 -17.38
N GLY A 55 23.20 0.14 -16.49
CA GLY A 55 21.78 0.33 -16.73
C GLY A 55 21.20 1.61 -16.11
N PRO A 56 19.97 2.02 -16.50
CA PRO A 56 19.31 3.23 -15.97
C PRO A 56 19.11 3.22 -14.45
N SER A 57 19.28 2.07 -13.80
CA SER A 57 19.24 1.86 -12.35
C SER A 57 20.49 2.33 -11.61
N ASN A 58 21.58 2.67 -12.32
CA ASN A 58 22.87 2.96 -11.71
C ASN A 58 23.06 4.44 -11.36
N PHE A 59 22.08 5.29 -11.69
CA PHE A 59 22.12 6.70 -11.31
C PHE A 59 21.85 6.88 -9.81
N THR A 60 22.74 7.59 -9.13
CA THR A 60 22.51 8.07 -7.76
C THR A 60 21.30 9.01 -7.70
N GLY A 61 20.75 9.20 -6.50
CA GLY A 61 19.64 10.14 -6.33
C GLY A 61 19.98 11.56 -6.79
N ARG A 62 21.25 11.97 -6.72
CA ARG A 62 21.74 13.25 -7.27
C ARG A 62 21.73 13.25 -8.79
N GLN A 63 22.25 12.21 -9.44
CA GLN A 63 22.26 12.10 -10.89
C GLN A 63 20.85 12.09 -11.47
N LEU A 64 19.88 11.43 -10.81
CA LEU A 64 18.48 11.45 -11.24
C LEU A 64 17.84 12.84 -11.21
N ARG A 65 18.33 13.74 -10.35
CA ARG A 65 17.87 15.14 -10.26
C ARG A 65 18.70 16.10 -11.10
N ALA A 66 19.78 15.63 -11.74
CA ALA A 66 20.56 16.44 -12.65
C ALA A 66 19.69 16.87 -13.83
N ARG A 67 19.97 18.06 -14.36
CA ARG A 67 19.28 18.57 -15.54
C ARG A 67 19.69 17.77 -16.76
N ALA A 68 18.74 17.46 -17.61
CA ALA A 68 18.98 16.73 -18.84
C ALA A 68 18.12 17.25 -19.99
N ALA A 69 18.63 17.07 -21.19
CA ALA A 69 17.92 17.29 -22.44
C ALA A 69 17.93 15.98 -23.24
N VAL A 70 16.84 15.70 -23.94
CA VAL A 70 16.71 14.50 -24.78
C VAL A 70 16.35 14.90 -26.20
N THR A 71 17.05 14.28 -27.14
CA THR A 71 16.80 14.41 -28.58
C THR A 71 16.43 13.04 -29.12
N LEU A 72 15.26 12.92 -29.72
CA LEU A 72 14.82 11.68 -30.35
C LEU A 72 15.20 11.72 -31.84
N ASN A 73 15.87 10.68 -32.31
CA ASN A 73 16.18 10.48 -33.72
C ASN A 73 15.08 9.58 -34.32
N GLU A 74 14.21 10.16 -35.15
CA GLU A 74 13.12 9.47 -35.84
C GLU A 74 13.51 9.24 -37.32
N PRO A 75 12.91 8.25 -38.02
CA PRO A 75 13.24 7.94 -39.41
C PRO A 75 13.07 9.11 -40.41
N CYS A 76 12.24 10.10 -40.09
CA CYS A 76 11.99 11.27 -40.95
C CYS A 76 12.63 12.58 -40.47
N GLY A 77 13.34 12.59 -39.33
CA GLY A 77 13.97 13.80 -38.81
C GLY A 77 14.35 13.73 -37.32
N ARG A 78 14.99 14.79 -36.83
CA ARG A 78 15.41 14.93 -35.43
C ARG A 78 14.40 15.77 -34.66
N ARG A 79 13.85 15.24 -33.58
CA ARG A 79 12.90 15.94 -32.70
C ARG A 79 13.57 16.28 -31.38
N ILE A 80 13.70 17.58 -31.09
CA ILE A 80 14.13 18.06 -29.77
C ILE A 80 12.87 18.18 -28.91
N MET A 81 12.83 17.42 -27.81
CA MET A 81 11.70 17.50 -26.89
C MET A 81 11.77 18.82 -26.10
N GLY A 82 10.76 19.68 -26.27
CA GLY A 82 10.67 20.98 -25.59
C GLY A 82 10.47 22.21 -26.49
N GLU A 83 10.29 22.03 -27.81
CA GLU A 83 9.87 23.10 -28.72
C GLU A 83 8.38 22.92 -29.12
N ASP A 84 7.51 23.81 -28.65
CA ASP A 84 6.09 23.84 -29.07
C ASP A 84 5.97 24.40 -30.48
N SER A 85 5.46 23.58 -31.41
CA SER A 85 4.83 24.07 -32.65
C SER A 85 3.31 23.98 -32.48
N GLY A 86 2.68 25.15 -32.36
CA GLY A 86 1.26 25.25 -32.06
C GLY A 86 0.36 24.84 -33.22
N THR A 87 -0.57 23.94 -32.93
CA THR A 87 -1.88 23.87 -33.60
C THR A 87 -2.89 23.18 -32.68
N SER A 88 -4.04 23.83 -32.48
CA SER A 88 -5.17 23.42 -31.64
C SER A 88 -6.15 22.53 -32.39
N SER A 89 -6.74 21.54 -31.72
CA SER A 89 -8.15 21.15 -31.86
C SER A 89 -8.55 20.11 -30.81
N ASP A 90 -9.42 20.55 -29.90
CA ASP A 90 -10.65 19.95 -29.37
C ASP A 90 -10.76 18.49 -28.86
N GLU A 91 -11.33 18.45 -27.65
CA GLU A 91 -12.24 17.50 -27.01
C GLU A 91 -11.91 16.00 -26.89
N SER A 92 -11.75 15.55 -25.65
CA SER A 92 -12.19 14.21 -25.24
C SER A 92 -12.48 14.12 -23.75
N SER A 93 -13.67 13.59 -23.45
CA SER A 93 -14.22 13.20 -22.16
C SER A 93 -13.31 12.27 -21.36
N SER A 94 -13.20 12.52 -20.06
CA SER A 94 -12.50 11.69 -19.08
C SER A 94 -13.31 10.44 -18.72
N ASP A 95 -12.88 9.28 -19.22
CA ASP A 95 -13.30 7.96 -18.75
C ASP A 95 -12.02 7.23 -18.29
N ASP A 96 -11.61 7.49 -17.04
CA ASP A 96 -10.40 6.92 -16.43
C ASP A 96 -10.66 5.47 -16.03
N SER A 97 -10.17 4.55 -16.86
CA SER A 97 -10.10 3.12 -16.54
C SER A 97 -8.71 2.78 -16.04
N ASP A 98 -8.64 2.53 -14.72
CA ASP A 98 -7.45 2.09 -13.99
C ASP A 98 -6.90 0.76 -14.56
N LYS A 99 -5.92 0.85 -15.46
CA LYS A 99 -5.10 -0.29 -15.90
C LYS A 99 -3.91 -0.44 -14.96
N SER A 100 -4.11 -1.15 -13.86
CA SER A 100 -3.03 -1.80 -13.13
C SER A 100 -2.51 -2.98 -13.96
N THR A 101 -1.40 -2.79 -14.67
CA THR A 101 -0.72 -3.86 -15.41
C THR A 101 0.14 -4.70 -14.45
N ASP A 102 -0.48 -5.68 -13.80
CA ASP A 102 0.24 -6.86 -13.32
C ASP A 102 0.11 -7.94 -14.40
N THR A 103 1.01 -7.88 -15.39
CA THR A 103 1.17 -8.93 -16.38
C THR A 103 2.38 -9.79 -15.98
N PRO A 104 2.23 -11.10 -15.75
CA PRO A 104 3.38 -11.98 -15.61
C PRO A 104 4.11 -12.10 -16.97
N CYS A 105 5.44 -12.00 -16.96
CA CYS A 105 6.28 -12.21 -18.14
C CYS A 105 5.96 -13.52 -18.89
N PRO A 106 6.08 -13.54 -20.23
CA PRO A 106 5.66 -14.67 -21.05
C PRO A 106 6.67 -15.83 -20.96
N ASN A 107 6.30 -16.91 -20.26
CA ASN A 107 7.00 -18.18 -20.40
C ASN A 107 6.74 -18.77 -21.78
N LYS A 108 7.82 -19.12 -22.50
CA LYS A 108 7.81 -19.81 -23.79
C LYS A 108 6.83 -21.00 -23.74
N ARG A 109 5.80 -20.95 -24.58
CA ARG A 109 4.86 -22.05 -24.82
C ARG A 109 5.60 -23.27 -25.39
N THR A 110 5.87 -24.26 -24.56
CA THR A 110 5.88 -25.66 -25.01
C THR A 110 4.43 -26.11 -25.15
N LYS A 111 4.08 -26.68 -26.32
CA LYS A 111 2.76 -27.25 -26.60
C LYS A 111 2.52 -28.48 -25.70
N GLY A 112 1.97 -28.25 -24.51
CA GLY A 112 1.42 -29.27 -23.62
C GLY A 112 -0.06 -29.52 -23.91
N SER A 113 -0.50 -30.77 -23.75
CA SER A 113 -1.83 -31.29 -24.07
C SER A 113 -2.98 -30.51 -23.42
N LYS A 114 -4.12 -30.45 -24.12
CA LYS A 114 -5.39 -29.91 -23.59
C LYS A 114 -5.83 -30.75 -22.39
N GLY A 115 -5.58 -30.24 -21.18
CA GLY A 115 -6.25 -30.73 -19.97
C GLY A 115 -7.75 -30.45 -20.03
N PRO A 116 -8.56 -31.14 -19.22
CA PRO A 116 -10.02 -31.01 -19.25
C PRO A 116 -10.43 -29.59 -18.88
N ALA A 117 -11.38 -29.03 -19.65
CA ALA A 117 -11.94 -27.72 -19.39
C ALA A 117 -12.52 -27.67 -17.96
N LYS A 118 -12.06 -26.72 -17.14
CA LYS A 118 -12.66 -26.45 -15.83
C LYS A 118 -14.12 -26.08 -16.05
N LYS A 119 -15.05 -26.85 -15.47
CA LYS A 119 -16.48 -26.52 -15.46
C LYS A 119 -16.65 -25.21 -14.67
N THR A 120 -16.98 -24.11 -15.34
CA THR A 120 -17.47 -22.91 -14.67
C THR A 120 -18.75 -23.29 -13.91
N PRO A 121 -18.91 -22.91 -12.62
CA PRO A 121 -20.19 -23.09 -11.95
C PRO A 121 -21.28 -22.39 -12.78
N ALA A 122 -22.36 -23.11 -13.05
CA ALA A 122 -23.46 -22.59 -13.85
C ALA A 122 -24.34 -21.70 -12.96
N TYR A 123 -24.26 -20.39 -13.15
CA TYR A 123 -25.16 -19.42 -12.52
C TYR A 123 -26.49 -19.35 -13.26
N ARG A 124 -27.60 -19.26 -12.53
CA ARG A 124 -28.96 -19.23 -13.06
C ARG A 124 -29.60 -17.86 -12.85
N TRP A 125 -29.09 -16.88 -13.59
CA TRP A 125 -29.57 -15.50 -13.55
C TRP A 125 -31.01 -15.37 -14.05
N ARG A 126 -31.87 -14.74 -13.24
CA ARG A 126 -33.26 -14.43 -13.58
C ARG A 126 -33.60 -12.98 -13.23
N ALA A 127 -34.48 -12.36 -14.01
CA ALA A 127 -35.05 -11.05 -13.70
C ALA A 127 -36.15 -11.21 -12.64
N THR A 128 -35.74 -11.50 -11.41
CA THR A 128 -36.61 -11.70 -10.25
C THR A 128 -35.95 -11.10 -9.02
N ASP A 129 -36.75 -10.74 -8.03
CA ASP A 129 -36.22 -10.28 -6.75
C ASP A 129 -35.39 -11.38 -6.07
N ILE A 130 -34.38 -10.93 -5.32
CA ILE A 130 -33.63 -11.80 -4.42
C ILE A 130 -34.53 -12.18 -3.24
N LYS A 131 -34.57 -13.47 -2.92
CA LYS A 131 -35.24 -13.96 -1.72
C LYS A 131 -34.34 -13.65 -0.53
N PRO A 132 -34.84 -12.95 0.51
CA PRO A 132 -34.09 -12.73 1.72
C PRO A 132 -33.62 -14.06 2.30
N SER A 133 -32.35 -14.12 2.68
CA SER A 133 -31.85 -15.24 3.48
C SER A 133 -32.18 -14.98 4.94
N GLU A 134 -32.92 -15.88 5.58
CA GLU A 134 -33.15 -15.83 7.02
C GLU A 134 -31.87 -16.11 7.81
N ASP A 135 -30.90 -16.80 7.19
CA ASP A 135 -29.64 -17.21 7.80
C ASP A 135 -28.56 -16.09 7.77
N LEU A 136 -28.79 -15.02 6.99
CA LEU A 136 -27.88 -13.87 6.88
C LEU A 136 -28.50 -12.64 7.56
N LYS A 137 -28.62 -12.70 8.89
CA LYS A 137 -29.13 -11.59 9.70
C LYS A 137 -28.16 -11.24 10.80
N TRP A 138 -27.78 -9.97 10.85
CA TRP A 138 -27.06 -9.40 11.98
C TRP A 138 -27.87 -9.58 13.26
N ASN A 139 -27.24 -10.09 14.31
CA ASN A 139 -27.86 -10.20 15.62
C ASN A 139 -27.22 -9.21 16.60
N GLU A 140 -27.99 -8.20 17.01
CA GLU A 140 -27.55 -7.22 18.02
C GLU A 140 -27.30 -7.88 19.39
N GLU A 141 -27.99 -8.97 19.72
CA GLU A 141 -27.79 -9.70 20.99
C GLU A 141 -26.45 -10.45 21.04
N ASN A 142 -25.83 -10.72 19.87
CA ASN A 142 -24.52 -11.35 19.78
C ASN A 142 -23.37 -10.33 19.84
N VAL A 143 -23.67 -9.03 19.93
CA VAL A 143 -22.65 -7.98 20.03
C VAL A 143 -21.99 -8.03 21.40
N ASP A 144 -20.68 -8.27 21.39
CA ASP A 144 -19.84 -8.29 22.59
C ASP A 144 -18.76 -7.22 22.43
N ASN A 145 -19.02 -6.05 23.01
CA ASN A 145 -18.15 -4.89 22.94
C ASN A 145 -17.34 -4.76 24.22
N ALA A 146 -16.03 -4.53 24.08
CA ALA A 146 -15.19 -4.23 25.22
C ALA A 146 -15.59 -2.90 25.87
N ASP A 147 -15.57 -2.85 27.20
CA ASP A 147 -15.68 -1.60 27.97
C ASP A 147 -14.49 -0.70 27.64
N LEU A 148 -14.77 0.44 27.00
CA LEU A 148 -13.76 1.41 26.64
C LEU A 148 -13.55 2.44 27.76
N PRO A 149 -12.30 2.83 28.04
CA PRO A 149 -12.01 3.90 28.98
C PRO A 149 -12.43 5.27 28.43
N ASN A 150 -12.59 6.23 29.33
CA ASN A 150 -13.08 7.58 29.00
C ASN A 150 -11.95 8.60 28.75
N THR A 151 -10.69 8.23 29.01
CA THR A 151 -9.55 9.14 28.80
C THR A 151 -8.75 8.77 27.56
N VAL A 152 -8.23 9.79 26.86
CA VAL A 152 -7.44 9.61 25.65
C VAL A 152 -6.15 8.80 25.86
N ILE A 153 -5.57 8.89 27.07
CA ILE A 153 -4.35 8.15 27.43
C ILE A 153 -4.68 6.68 27.62
N GLU A 154 -5.72 6.36 28.40
CA GLU A 154 -6.13 4.98 28.59
C GLU A 154 -6.56 4.32 27.28
N LEU A 155 -7.23 5.05 26.38
CA LEU A 155 -7.56 4.58 25.02
C LEU A 155 -6.30 4.23 24.21
N PHE A 156 -5.26 5.07 24.28
CA PHE A 156 -3.97 4.78 23.65
C PHE A 156 -3.30 3.54 24.26
N GLU A 157 -3.36 3.41 25.58
CA GLU A 157 -2.76 2.30 26.33
C GLU A 157 -3.47 0.95 26.12
N LEU A 158 -4.67 0.93 25.52
CA LEU A 158 -5.28 -0.31 25.01
C LEU A 158 -4.41 -0.95 23.91
N PHE A 159 -3.77 -0.15 23.07
CA PHE A 159 -2.95 -0.61 21.94
C PHE A 159 -1.46 -0.70 22.30
N PHE A 160 -0.97 0.23 23.10
CA PHE A 160 0.39 0.23 23.63
C PHE A 160 0.41 -0.20 25.09
N ASP A 161 -0.15 -1.38 25.33
CA ASP A 161 -0.24 -2.02 26.64
C ASP A 161 1.15 -2.42 27.19
N PRO A 162 1.26 -2.88 28.45
CA PRO A 162 2.54 -3.31 29.01
C PRO A 162 3.25 -4.40 28.20
N VAL A 163 2.52 -5.27 27.48
CA VAL A 163 3.10 -6.34 26.66
C VAL A 163 3.79 -5.77 25.43
N VAL A 164 3.15 -4.83 24.73
CA VAL A 164 3.73 -4.15 23.58
C VAL A 164 4.94 -3.32 23.98
N ILE A 165 4.85 -2.59 25.11
CA ILE A 165 5.96 -1.78 25.60
C ILE A 165 7.14 -2.66 26.03
N ASP A 166 6.88 -3.80 26.68
CA ASP A 166 7.92 -4.75 27.07
C ASP A 166 8.62 -5.38 25.87
N LEU A 167 7.87 -5.73 24.81
CA LEU A 167 8.45 -6.17 23.53
C LEU A 167 9.46 -5.13 23.01
N ILE A 168 9.05 -3.86 22.92
CA ILE A 168 9.92 -2.81 22.38
C ILE A 168 11.18 -2.65 23.25
N CYS A 169 11.03 -2.62 24.58
CA CYS A 169 12.15 -2.52 25.51
C CYS A 169 13.14 -3.68 25.33
N THR A 170 12.62 -4.91 25.42
CA THR A 170 13.41 -6.14 25.37
C THR A 170 14.17 -6.27 24.05
N GLU A 171 13.49 -6.06 22.93
CA GLU A 171 14.12 -6.21 21.61
C GLU A 171 15.12 -5.09 21.30
N SER A 172 14.86 -3.86 21.77
CA SER A 172 15.80 -2.75 21.61
C SER A 172 17.09 -2.95 22.43
N VAL A 173 16.98 -3.44 23.67
CA VAL A 173 18.14 -3.77 24.51
C VAL A 173 18.94 -4.92 23.90
N ARG A 174 18.26 -5.98 23.44
CA ARG A 174 18.89 -7.10 22.75
C ARG A 174 19.64 -6.65 21.50
N TYR A 175 19.02 -5.79 20.69
CA TYR A 175 19.67 -5.27 19.49
C TYR A 175 20.89 -4.39 19.79
N ALA A 176 20.83 -3.56 20.83
CA ALA A 176 21.97 -2.76 21.24
C ALA A 176 23.16 -3.64 21.66
N ALA A 177 22.91 -4.70 22.43
CA ALA A 177 23.91 -5.70 22.79
C ALA A 177 24.47 -6.42 21.55
N PHE A 178 23.63 -6.80 20.58
CA PHE A 178 24.06 -7.36 19.30
C PHE A 178 24.98 -6.41 18.50
N LYS A 179 24.77 -5.10 18.63
CA LYS A 179 25.63 -4.05 18.06
C LYS A 179 26.86 -3.70 18.91
N GLY A 180 27.12 -4.45 19.99
CA GLY A 180 28.28 -4.28 20.86
C GLY A 180 28.10 -3.24 21.97
N ASN A 181 26.90 -2.68 22.15
CA ASN A 181 26.61 -1.78 23.27
C ASN A 181 25.83 -2.53 24.36
N HIS A 182 26.56 -3.18 25.26
CA HIS A 182 25.98 -3.93 26.39
C HIS A 182 25.49 -3.03 27.54
N ASN A 183 25.83 -1.74 27.52
CA ASN A 183 25.46 -0.79 28.56
C ASN A 183 24.15 -0.05 28.23
N PHE A 184 23.63 -0.20 27.01
CA PHE A 184 22.36 0.38 26.64
C PHE A 184 21.22 -0.29 27.42
N SER A 185 20.45 0.53 28.11
CA SER A 185 19.19 0.15 28.72
C SER A 185 18.12 1.15 28.31
N VAL A 186 16.86 0.74 28.37
CA VAL A 186 15.70 1.63 28.18
C VAL A 186 14.57 1.17 29.08
N THR A 187 13.83 2.12 29.65
CA THR A 187 12.69 1.83 30.52
C THR A 187 11.36 1.93 29.76
N PRO A 188 10.28 1.29 30.24
CA PRO A 188 8.94 1.48 29.69
C PRO A 188 8.51 2.96 29.60
N GLY A 189 8.86 3.77 30.61
CA GLY A 189 8.56 5.21 30.63
C GLY A 189 9.31 5.99 29.53
N GLU A 190 10.57 5.62 29.26
CA GLU A 190 11.33 6.21 28.15
C GLU A 190 10.76 5.81 26.80
N ILE A 191 10.35 4.56 26.59
CA ILE A 191 9.69 4.13 25.35
C ILE A 191 8.36 4.87 25.15
N LYS A 192 7.53 5.00 26.19
CA LYS A 192 6.29 5.79 26.11
C LYS A 192 6.57 7.25 25.74
N THR A 193 7.57 7.86 26.36
CA THR A 193 7.99 9.24 26.06
C THR A 193 8.52 9.38 24.62
N PHE A 194 9.32 8.41 24.17
CA PHE A 194 9.82 8.35 22.79
C PHE A 194 8.66 8.27 21.79
N ILE A 195 7.67 7.40 22.02
CA ILE A 195 6.47 7.29 21.17
C ILE A 195 5.65 8.60 21.21
N ALA A 196 5.48 9.22 22.38
CA ALA A 196 4.79 10.49 22.51
C ALA A 196 5.47 11.59 21.68
N ILE A 197 6.81 11.65 21.66
CA ILE A 197 7.56 12.58 20.80
C ILE A 197 7.30 12.30 19.32
N LEU A 198 7.23 11.03 18.89
CA LEU A 198 6.88 10.68 17.51
C LEU A 198 5.47 11.16 17.14
N ILE A 199 4.49 11.00 18.03
CA ILE A 199 3.12 11.48 17.82
C ILE A 199 3.08 13.00 17.69
N VAL A 200 3.74 13.73 18.60
CA VAL A 200 3.84 15.21 18.54
C VAL A 200 4.48 15.66 17.23
N SER A 201 5.56 14.99 16.81
CA SER A 201 6.26 15.31 15.57
C SER A 201 5.44 15.08 14.30
N GLY A 202 4.36 14.30 14.38
CA GLY A 202 3.46 14.02 13.26
C GLY A 202 2.53 15.18 12.92
N TYR A 203 2.03 15.91 13.92
CA TYR A 203 1.13 17.06 13.70
C TYR A 203 1.82 18.42 13.87
N CYS A 204 2.91 18.48 14.65
CA CYS A 204 3.74 19.68 14.81
C CYS A 204 5.07 19.41 14.13
N SER A 205 5.14 19.57 12.81
CA SER A 205 6.32 19.21 12.03
C SER A 205 7.31 20.38 11.86
N VAL A 206 8.61 20.09 11.98
CA VAL A 206 9.70 21.03 11.68
C VAL A 206 10.64 20.46 10.60
N PRO A 207 11.38 21.30 9.85
CA PRO A 207 12.17 20.83 8.69
C PRO A 207 13.21 19.74 9.01
N ARG A 208 13.75 19.73 10.24
CA ARG A 208 14.70 18.71 10.70
C ARG A 208 14.34 18.28 12.11
N ARG A 209 14.22 16.98 12.35
CA ARG A 209 13.86 16.41 13.66
C ARG A 209 14.59 17.02 14.86
N ARG A 210 15.90 17.27 14.74
CA ARG A 210 16.71 17.85 15.84
C ARG A 210 16.30 19.27 16.23
N MET A 211 15.55 19.98 15.39
CA MET A 211 15.07 21.34 15.66
C MET A 211 14.01 21.41 16.76
N TYR A 212 13.31 20.31 17.07
CA TYR A 212 12.43 20.28 18.25
C TYR A 212 13.16 20.62 19.55
N TRP A 213 14.47 20.36 19.60
CA TRP A 213 15.36 20.68 20.71
C TRP A 213 16.22 21.92 20.47
N SER A 214 15.94 22.71 19.43
CA SER A 214 16.63 23.99 19.23
C SER A 214 16.30 24.98 20.35
N GLY A 215 17.18 25.95 20.56
CA GLY A 215 16.90 27.10 21.41
C GLY A 215 16.01 28.15 20.74
N ASP A 216 15.83 28.08 19.43
CA ASP A 216 15.10 29.08 18.64
C ASP A 216 13.59 29.01 18.89
N GLU A 217 12.98 30.17 19.15
CA GLU A 217 11.59 30.30 19.59
C GLU A 217 10.55 29.77 18.58
N ASP A 218 10.89 29.75 17.29
CA ASP A 218 9.99 29.38 16.19
C ASP A 218 9.89 27.86 15.95
N VAL A 219 10.83 27.07 16.49
CA VAL A 219 10.88 25.61 16.28
C VAL A 219 11.00 24.79 17.56
N ARG A 220 11.36 25.43 18.68
CA ARG A 220 11.47 24.79 19.98
C ARG A 220 10.12 24.25 20.43
N ASN A 221 10.09 22.99 20.82
CA ASN A 221 8.89 22.37 21.38
C ASN A 221 9.10 22.02 22.85
N GLU A 222 8.49 22.78 23.75
CA GLU A 222 8.63 22.62 25.20
C GLU A 222 8.23 21.23 25.70
N ALA A 223 7.17 20.64 25.15
CA ALA A 223 6.74 19.29 25.55
C ALA A 223 7.81 18.24 25.20
N ILE A 224 8.44 18.34 24.02
CA ILE A 224 9.50 17.44 23.58
C ILE A 224 10.78 17.66 24.41
N VAL A 225 11.20 18.91 24.58
CA VAL A 225 12.43 19.26 25.34
C VAL A 225 12.35 18.82 26.79
N ASN A 226 11.20 19.03 27.43
CA ASN A 226 10.98 18.64 28.82
C ASN A 226 10.76 17.13 28.98
N GLY A 227 10.26 16.45 27.94
CA GLY A 227 10.03 15.00 27.96
C GLY A 227 11.33 14.18 27.84
N MET A 228 12.19 14.49 26.87
CA MET A 228 13.41 13.71 26.63
C MET A 228 14.51 14.57 26.03
N LYS A 229 15.77 14.39 26.48
CA LYS A 229 16.92 15.05 25.85
C LYS A 229 17.15 14.52 24.43
N ARG A 230 17.54 15.41 23.50
CA ARG A 230 17.85 15.09 22.09
C ARG A 230 18.74 13.86 21.93
N ASP A 231 19.86 13.81 22.64
CA ASP A 231 20.86 12.76 22.47
C ASP A 231 20.33 11.40 22.96
N ARG A 232 19.47 11.41 24.00
CA ARG A 232 18.78 10.20 24.46
C ARG A 232 17.74 9.73 23.45
N PHE A 233 16.97 10.64 22.85
CA PHE A 233 16.04 10.33 21.78
C PHE A 233 16.77 9.69 20.58
N ASP A 234 17.87 10.30 20.13
CA ASP A 234 18.66 9.78 19.01
C ASP A 234 19.30 8.41 19.35
N GLU A 235 19.71 8.19 20.61
CA GLU A 235 20.21 6.89 21.08
C GLU A 235 19.11 5.81 21.05
N ILE A 236 17.91 6.10 21.55
CA ILE A 236 16.77 5.18 21.48
C ILE A 236 16.40 4.92 20.02
N MET A 237 16.30 5.96 19.18
CA MET A 237 16.01 5.83 17.75
C MET A 237 17.02 4.93 17.03
N LYS A 238 18.30 4.97 17.43
CA LYS A 238 19.37 4.14 16.85
C LYS A 238 19.19 2.65 17.15
N TYR A 239 18.68 2.31 18.34
CA TYR A 239 18.58 0.92 18.80
C TYR A 239 17.16 0.35 18.80
N PHE A 240 16.14 1.17 18.54
CA PHE A 240 14.73 0.75 18.46
C PHE A 240 14.58 -0.50 17.58
N HIS A 241 14.12 -1.59 18.18
CA HIS A 241 13.88 -2.89 17.52
C HIS A 241 12.61 -3.54 18.05
N LEU A 242 12.07 -4.47 17.26
CA LEU A 242 10.77 -5.13 17.49
C LEU A 242 10.85 -6.65 17.38
N THR A 243 12.05 -7.21 17.20
CA THR A 243 12.26 -8.66 17.08
C THR A 243 13.72 -9.03 17.36
N ASP A 244 13.93 -10.32 17.63
CA ASP A 244 15.26 -10.90 17.74
C ASP A 244 15.82 -11.23 16.34
N ASN A 245 16.88 -10.52 15.96
CA ASN A 245 17.55 -10.74 14.68
C ASN A 245 18.18 -12.14 14.53
N SER A 246 18.34 -12.89 15.63
CA SER A 246 18.91 -14.23 15.62
C SER A 246 17.94 -15.31 15.12
N ASN A 247 16.64 -15.01 15.07
CA ASN A 247 15.58 -15.97 14.75
C ASN A 247 14.55 -15.39 13.76
N LEU A 248 15.03 -14.74 12.70
CA LEU A 248 14.17 -14.17 11.67
C LEU A 248 13.66 -15.24 10.70
N ASP A 249 12.36 -15.19 10.39
CA ASP A 249 11.79 -15.92 9.26
C ASP A 249 12.22 -15.26 7.95
N VAL A 250 13.08 -15.95 7.20
CA VAL A 250 13.61 -15.48 5.90
C VAL A 250 12.55 -15.45 4.80
N THR A 251 11.42 -16.13 4.99
CA THR A 251 10.30 -16.15 4.04
C THR A 251 9.33 -14.98 4.25
N ASP A 252 9.36 -14.36 5.43
CA ASP A 252 8.56 -13.19 5.78
C ASP A 252 9.37 -11.90 5.58
N LYS A 253 9.00 -11.10 4.58
CA LYS A 253 9.64 -9.80 4.31
C LYS A 253 9.41 -8.78 5.42
N PHE A 254 8.42 -9.02 6.30
CA PHE A 254 8.09 -8.17 7.44
C PHE A 254 8.52 -8.80 8.78
N SER A 255 9.36 -9.84 8.77
CA SER A 255 9.82 -10.54 9.99
C SER A 255 10.35 -9.59 11.07
N LYS A 256 11.00 -8.49 10.68
CA LYS A 256 11.51 -7.44 11.61
C LYS A 256 10.46 -6.67 12.41
N VAL A 257 9.22 -6.66 11.94
CA VAL A 257 8.10 -5.94 12.55
C VAL A 257 6.93 -6.88 12.87
N ARG A 258 7.03 -8.16 12.49
CA ARG A 258 5.97 -9.16 12.64
C ARG A 258 5.47 -9.30 14.08
N PRO A 259 6.33 -9.33 15.12
CA PRO A 259 5.84 -9.43 16.50
C PRO A 259 4.91 -8.28 16.87
N LEU A 260 5.29 -7.04 16.52
CA LEU A 260 4.43 -5.88 16.76
C LEU A 260 3.14 -5.96 15.93
N PHE A 261 3.20 -6.32 14.64
CA PHE A 261 2.02 -6.46 13.80
C PHE A 261 1.00 -7.44 14.38
N ASN A 262 1.46 -8.59 14.87
CA ASN A 262 0.59 -9.60 15.47
C ASN A 262 -0.07 -9.07 16.75
N LEU A 263 0.71 -8.43 17.64
CA LEU A 263 0.16 -7.83 18.85
C LEU A 263 -0.87 -6.74 18.52
N MET A 264 -0.58 -5.87 17.55
CA MET A 264 -1.51 -4.82 17.14
C MET A 264 -2.81 -5.40 16.59
N ASN A 265 -2.75 -6.44 15.73
CA ASN A 265 -3.95 -7.13 15.23
C ASN A 265 -4.79 -7.74 16.36
N GLU A 266 -4.18 -8.38 17.36
CA GLU A 266 -4.90 -8.90 18.52
C GLU A 266 -5.67 -7.79 19.26
N ARG A 267 -5.04 -6.61 19.42
CA ARG A 267 -5.65 -5.48 20.13
C ARG A 267 -6.73 -4.80 19.31
N PHE A 268 -6.51 -4.65 18.00
CA PHE A 268 -7.53 -4.19 17.06
C PHE A 268 -8.80 -5.05 17.14
N GLN A 269 -8.64 -6.38 17.17
CA GLN A 269 -9.77 -7.31 17.29
C GLN A 269 -10.42 -7.25 18.68
N LYS A 270 -9.62 -7.22 19.74
CA LYS A 270 -10.11 -7.20 21.13
C LYS A 270 -10.95 -5.96 21.45
N TYR A 271 -10.56 -4.79 20.94
CA TYR A 271 -11.21 -3.52 21.25
C TYR A 271 -12.15 -3.03 20.14
N PHE A 272 -12.40 -3.88 19.14
CA PHE A 272 -13.37 -3.61 18.09
C PHE A 272 -14.77 -3.45 18.69
N GLN A 273 -15.35 -2.25 18.51
CA GLN A 273 -16.76 -2.01 18.80
C GLN A 273 -17.56 -2.51 17.59
N GLN A 274 -18.21 -3.67 17.75
CA GLN A 274 -18.82 -4.40 16.66
C GLN A 274 -19.95 -3.61 16.01
N GLU A 275 -19.90 -3.55 14.68
CA GLU A 275 -20.95 -3.03 13.81
C GLU A 275 -21.10 -3.95 12.60
N GLU A 276 -22.31 -3.99 12.02
CA GLU A 276 -22.64 -4.90 10.93
C GLU A 276 -21.80 -4.65 9.67
N ASN A 277 -21.59 -3.38 9.32
CA ASN A 277 -21.08 -2.97 8.01
C ASN A 277 -19.57 -2.73 8.04
N LEU A 278 -18.83 -3.57 7.32
CA LEU A 278 -17.37 -3.54 7.26
C LEU A 278 -16.88 -3.28 5.84
N SER A 279 -15.64 -2.80 5.72
CA SER A 279 -14.98 -2.52 4.45
C SER A 279 -13.61 -3.20 4.37
N VAL A 280 -13.31 -3.83 3.23
CA VAL A 280 -11.96 -4.29 2.89
C VAL A 280 -11.41 -3.46 1.76
N ASP A 281 -10.24 -2.88 2.00
CA ASP A 281 -9.51 -2.11 1.00
C ASP A 281 -8.00 -2.11 1.31
N GLU A 282 -7.28 -1.21 0.67
CA GLU A 282 -5.84 -1.10 0.63
C GLU A 282 -5.38 0.23 1.18
N SER A 283 -4.42 0.18 2.09
CA SER A 283 -3.74 1.35 2.62
C SER A 283 -2.28 1.38 2.17
N MET A 284 -1.78 2.59 1.93
CA MET A 284 -0.41 2.84 1.51
C MET A 284 0.35 3.61 2.59
N ILE A 285 1.45 3.03 3.07
CA ILE A 285 2.36 3.65 4.03
C ILE A 285 3.56 4.21 3.25
N PRO A 286 3.76 5.53 3.18
CA PRO A 286 4.78 6.14 2.34
C PRO A 286 6.18 5.70 2.76
N TYR A 287 6.98 5.24 1.80
CA TYR A 287 8.36 4.82 2.04
C TYR A 287 9.21 4.96 0.78
N PHE A 288 10.34 5.68 0.92
CA PHE A 288 11.21 6.02 -0.20
C PHE A 288 12.54 5.25 -0.21
N GLY A 289 12.81 4.44 0.83
CA GLY A 289 14.04 3.66 0.93
C GLY A 289 14.09 2.41 0.05
N ARG A 290 15.13 1.60 0.21
CA ARG A 290 15.31 0.33 -0.51
C ARG A 290 14.77 -0.83 0.33
N HIS A 291 13.67 -1.43 -0.13
CA HIS A 291 13.10 -2.62 0.48
C HIS A 291 12.36 -3.46 -0.55
N SER A 292 12.47 -4.80 -0.48
CA SER A 292 11.89 -5.75 -1.45
C SER A 292 10.36 -5.90 -1.37
N ALA A 293 9.74 -5.33 -0.34
CA ALA A 293 8.28 -5.24 -0.18
C ALA A 293 7.70 -3.89 -0.63
N LYS A 294 8.55 -2.91 -0.98
CA LYS A 294 8.08 -1.59 -1.44
C LYS A 294 7.32 -1.73 -2.76
N GLN A 295 6.13 -1.17 -2.82
CA GLN A 295 5.27 -1.13 -3.99
C GLN A 295 5.33 0.25 -4.67
N PHE A 296 5.08 0.25 -5.98
CA PHE A 296 4.81 1.45 -6.76
C PHE A 296 3.39 1.37 -7.32
N ILE A 297 2.55 2.36 -7.01
CA ILE A 297 1.19 2.45 -7.54
C ILE A 297 1.06 3.74 -8.35
N LYS A 298 0.97 3.59 -9.68
CA LYS A 298 0.78 4.71 -10.62
C LYS A 298 -0.57 5.40 -10.33
N GLY A 299 -0.62 6.72 -10.47
CA GLY A 299 -1.87 7.50 -10.35
C GLY A 299 -2.38 7.75 -8.92
N LYS A 300 -1.84 7.11 -7.88
CA LYS A 300 -2.26 7.36 -6.48
C LYS A 300 -1.43 8.50 -5.84
N PRO A 301 -1.98 9.26 -4.87
CA PRO A 301 -1.24 10.30 -4.16
C PRO A 301 0.05 9.78 -3.49
N ILE A 302 -0.03 8.60 -2.86
CA ILE A 302 1.12 7.90 -2.30
C ILE A 302 1.57 6.85 -3.32
N ARG A 303 2.54 7.22 -4.16
CA ARG A 303 3.03 6.35 -5.23
C ARG A 303 3.99 5.28 -4.77
N TYR A 304 4.82 5.54 -3.74
CA TYR A 304 5.83 4.61 -3.25
C TYR A 304 5.62 4.32 -1.78
N GLY A 305 5.53 3.04 -1.42
CA GLY A 305 5.29 2.68 -0.03
C GLY A 305 5.12 1.20 0.23
N TYR A 306 4.80 0.88 1.48
CA TYR A 306 4.29 -0.44 1.84
C TYR A 306 2.80 -0.46 1.63
N LYS A 307 2.32 -1.48 0.90
CA LYS A 307 0.90 -1.75 0.74
C LYS A 307 0.43 -2.66 1.88
N VAL A 308 -0.72 -2.36 2.46
CA VAL A 308 -1.35 -3.17 3.51
C VAL A 308 -2.81 -3.38 3.14
N TRP A 309 -3.27 -4.62 3.17
CA TRP A 309 -4.69 -4.92 3.09
C TRP A 309 -5.31 -4.79 4.47
N ILE A 310 -6.45 -4.11 4.56
CA ILE A 310 -7.06 -3.73 5.83
C ILE A 310 -8.56 -4.00 5.80
N LEU A 311 -9.05 -4.58 6.89
CA LEU A 311 -10.47 -4.67 7.23
C LEU A 311 -10.80 -3.57 8.22
N THR A 312 -11.79 -2.74 7.93
CA THR A 312 -12.20 -1.62 8.78
C THR A 312 -13.69 -1.58 9.01
N THR A 313 -14.08 -0.83 10.05
CA THR A 313 -15.44 -0.31 10.20
C THR A 313 -15.73 0.80 9.19
N SER A 314 -16.99 1.20 9.11
CA SER A 314 -17.48 2.32 8.29
C SER A 314 -16.82 3.66 8.64
N LEU A 315 -16.44 3.86 9.91
CA LEU A 315 -15.74 5.05 10.39
C LEU A 315 -14.20 4.91 10.38
N GLY A 316 -13.67 3.80 9.86
CA GLY A 316 -12.23 3.62 9.67
C GLY A 316 -11.47 3.05 10.86
N TYR A 317 -12.14 2.45 11.85
CA TYR A 317 -11.46 1.64 12.87
C TYR A 317 -10.87 0.39 12.21
N ALA A 318 -9.57 0.17 12.39
CA ALA A 318 -8.88 -1.00 11.85
C ALA A 318 -9.19 -2.24 12.69
N ILE A 319 -9.65 -3.32 12.05
CA ILE A 319 -9.98 -4.59 12.70
C ILE A 319 -8.85 -5.61 12.47
N ASN A 320 -8.37 -5.72 11.23
CA ASN A 320 -7.32 -6.66 10.88
C ASN A 320 -6.48 -6.14 9.71
N LEU A 321 -5.18 -6.40 9.73
CA LEU A 321 -4.22 -5.93 8.72
C LEU A 321 -3.34 -7.06 8.22
N ILE A 322 -3.11 -7.11 6.91
CA ILE A 322 -2.17 -8.03 6.26
C ILE A 322 -1.19 -7.22 5.40
N PRO A 323 0.10 -7.14 5.78
CA PRO A 323 1.07 -6.40 4.99
C PRO A 323 1.41 -7.17 3.70
N TYR A 324 1.31 -6.48 2.56
CA TYR A 324 1.57 -7.08 1.25
C TYR A 324 3.06 -7.28 1.01
N GLN A 325 3.45 -8.53 0.74
CA GLN A 325 4.85 -8.92 0.48
C GLN A 325 5.08 -9.58 -0.88
N GLY A 326 4.08 -9.54 -1.77
CA GLY A 326 4.11 -10.14 -3.11
C GLY A 326 3.20 -11.35 -3.24
N ALA A 327 3.44 -12.19 -4.26
CA ALA A 327 2.58 -13.33 -4.57
C ALA A 327 2.45 -14.37 -3.45
N ALA A 328 3.46 -14.48 -2.58
CA ALA A 328 3.47 -15.41 -1.45
C ALA A 328 2.80 -14.87 -0.17
N THR A 329 2.15 -13.68 -0.23
CA THR A 329 1.53 -13.08 0.96
C THR A 329 0.46 -13.97 1.58
N VAL A 330 -0.35 -14.62 0.74
CA VAL A 330 -1.43 -15.52 1.16
C VAL A 330 -1.34 -16.84 0.42
N LYS A 331 -1.67 -17.94 1.09
CA LYS A 331 -1.76 -19.27 0.46
C LYS A 331 -3.10 -19.38 -0.25
N ALA A 332 -3.12 -19.13 -1.55
CA ALA A 332 -4.36 -19.16 -2.32
C ALA A 332 -5.01 -20.54 -2.28
N VAL A 333 -6.25 -20.60 -1.76
CA VAL A 333 -7.13 -21.76 -1.95
C VAL A 333 -7.53 -21.84 -3.43
N PRO A 334 -7.53 -23.05 -4.05
CA PRO A 334 -7.95 -23.20 -5.43
C PRO A 334 -9.37 -22.65 -5.66
N GLY A 335 -9.52 -21.71 -6.59
CA GLY A 335 -10.82 -21.19 -7.04
C GLY A 335 -11.16 -19.76 -6.61
N LEU A 336 -10.57 -19.25 -5.52
CA LEU A 336 -10.84 -17.88 -5.00
C LEU A 336 -9.92 -16.80 -5.59
N GLY A 337 -8.70 -17.19 -5.99
CA GLY A 337 -7.66 -16.23 -6.36
C GLY A 337 -7.11 -15.46 -5.17
N MET A 338 -6.17 -14.54 -5.42
CA MET A 338 -5.49 -13.79 -4.36
C MET A 338 -6.44 -12.85 -3.63
N GLY A 339 -7.22 -12.04 -4.35
CA GLY A 339 -8.15 -11.07 -3.75
C GLY A 339 -9.18 -11.76 -2.85
N GLY A 340 -9.78 -12.85 -3.31
CA GLY A 340 -10.70 -13.65 -2.50
C GLY A 340 -10.04 -14.23 -1.25
N GLN A 341 -8.81 -14.77 -1.37
CA GLN A 341 -8.09 -15.31 -0.22
C GLN A 341 -7.79 -14.23 0.83
N VAL A 342 -7.41 -13.02 0.39
CA VAL A 342 -7.13 -11.90 1.30
C VAL A 342 -8.37 -11.52 2.11
N VAL A 343 -9.54 -11.42 1.45
CA VAL A 343 -10.79 -11.12 2.15
C VAL A 343 -11.09 -12.21 3.18
N LEU A 344 -10.94 -13.49 2.83
CA LEU A 344 -11.13 -14.58 3.78
C LEU A 344 -10.19 -14.49 4.98
N ASP A 345 -8.89 -14.29 4.74
CA ASP A 345 -7.91 -14.20 5.82
C ASP A 345 -8.22 -13.01 6.74
N LEU A 346 -8.66 -11.88 6.19
CA LEU A 346 -9.07 -10.72 6.97
C LEU A 346 -10.32 -10.98 7.84
N VAL A 347 -11.37 -11.57 7.27
CA VAL A 347 -12.65 -11.78 7.98
C VAL A 347 -12.63 -12.98 8.93
N THR A 348 -11.65 -13.88 8.84
CA THR A 348 -11.49 -14.97 9.82
C THR A 348 -11.21 -14.48 11.25
N ALA A 349 -10.80 -13.23 11.40
CA ALA A 349 -10.62 -12.57 12.70
C ALA A 349 -11.93 -12.08 13.33
N LEU A 350 -13.05 -12.10 12.59
CA LEU A 350 -14.33 -11.60 13.09
C LEU A 350 -14.95 -12.59 14.09
N PRO A 351 -15.65 -12.09 15.13
CA PRO A 351 -16.45 -12.94 16.01
C PRO A 351 -17.62 -13.57 15.24
N GLN A 352 -18.30 -14.52 15.87
CA GLN A 352 -19.43 -15.19 15.24
C GLN A 352 -20.66 -14.26 15.18
N ASN A 353 -20.85 -13.59 14.04
CA ASN A 353 -22.06 -12.83 13.72
C ASN A 353 -22.18 -12.67 12.19
N CYS A 354 -23.33 -12.22 11.69
CA CYS A 354 -23.52 -11.97 10.26
C CYS A 354 -23.08 -10.55 9.88
N PHE A 355 -21.79 -10.35 9.66
CA PHE A 355 -21.27 -9.08 9.15
C PHE A 355 -21.56 -8.93 7.65
N HIS A 356 -21.72 -7.68 7.20
CA HIS A 356 -21.80 -7.30 5.80
C HIS A 356 -20.48 -6.68 5.36
N VAL A 357 -19.73 -7.38 4.51
CA VAL A 357 -18.39 -6.96 4.08
C VAL A 357 -18.44 -6.36 2.67
N THR A 358 -18.05 -5.09 2.56
CA THR A 358 -17.97 -4.37 1.28
C THR A 358 -16.53 -4.33 0.78
N PHE A 359 -16.32 -4.53 -0.52
CA PHE A 359 -14.98 -4.47 -1.12
C PHE A 359 -15.01 -4.07 -2.61
N ASP A 360 -13.87 -3.62 -3.12
CA ASP A 360 -13.74 -3.15 -4.49
C ASP A 360 -13.62 -4.29 -5.53
N ASN A 361 -13.37 -3.92 -6.78
CA ASN A 361 -13.26 -4.86 -7.89
C ASN A 361 -11.98 -5.71 -7.92
N LEU A 362 -10.97 -5.33 -7.15
CA LEU A 362 -9.76 -6.11 -7.03
C LEU A 362 -10.04 -7.40 -6.26
N PHE A 363 -10.83 -7.31 -5.19
CA PHE A 363 -11.20 -8.42 -4.34
C PHE A 363 -12.40 -9.22 -4.87
N SER A 364 -13.33 -8.54 -5.56
CA SER A 364 -14.63 -9.11 -5.94
C SER A 364 -14.56 -10.30 -6.90
N SER A 365 -15.27 -11.37 -6.54
CA SER A 365 -15.60 -12.50 -7.42
C SER A 365 -16.87 -13.23 -6.94
N LEU A 366 -17.58 -13.91 -7.85
CA LEU A 366 -18.77 -14.69 -7.48
C LEU A 366 -18.42 -15.84 -6.53
N ALA A 367 -17.27 -16.50 -6.75
CA ALA A 367 -16.79 -17.57 -5.87
C ALA A 367 -16.52 -17.09 -4.45
N LEU A 368 -16.01 -15.86 -4.29
CA LEU A 368 -15.84 -15.24 -2.97
C LEU A 368 -17.19 -14.98 -2.30
N ALA A 369 -18.17 -14.44 -3.02
CA ALA A 369 -19.49 -14.20 -2.46
C ALA A 369 -20.13 -15.49 -1.94
N GLU A 370 -20.09 -16.57 -2.72
CA GLU A 370 -20.59 -17.88 -2.28
C GLU A 370 -19.85 -18.42 -1.03
N GLU A 371 -18.53 -18.20 -0.95
CA GLU A 371 -17.72 -18.61 0.20
C GLU A 371 -18.08 -17.83 1.46
N LEU A 372 -18.25 -16.51 1.35
CA LEU A 372 -18.64 -15.65 2.47
C LEU A 372 -20.04 -16.01 2.97
N THR A 373 -21.00 -16.20 2.06
CA THR A 373 -22.36 -16.65 2.42
C THR A 373 -22.35 -17.97 3.16
N ARG A 374 -21.52 -18.94 2.74
CA ARG A 374 -21.39 -20.23 3.46
C ARG A 374 -20.84 -20.08 4.88
N ARG A 375 -20.10 -19.00 5.16
CA ARG A 375 -19.57 -18.66 6.48
C ARG A 375 -20.54 -17.81 7.30
N GLY A 376 -21.75 -17.55 6.78
CA GLY A 376 -22.74 -16.70 7.42
C GLY A 376 -22.43 -15.21 7.31
N LEU A 377 -21.66 -14.80 6.29
CA LEU A 377 -21.33 -13.39 6.03
C LEU A 377 -22.05 -12.90 4.78
N ALA A 378 -22.59 -11.68 4.86
CA ALA A 378 -23.09 -10.95 3.71
C ALA A 378 -21.94 -10.18 3.04
N CYS A 379 -22.08 -9.86 1.76
CA CYS A 379 -21.09 -9.04 1.08
C CYS A 379 -21.66 -8.20 -0.04
N THR A 380 -20.93 -7.15 -0.40
CA THR A 380 -21.20 -6.33 -1.58
C THR A 380 -19.88 -5.93 -2.22
N GLY A 381 -19.81 -5.96 -3.54
CA GLY A 381 -18.62 -5.49 -4.22
C GLY A 381 -18.85 -5.20 -5.68
N THR A 382 -17.98 -4.35 -6.23
CA THR A 382 -18.02 -4.03 -7.65
C THR A 382 -17.35 -5.14 -8.43
N VAL A 383 -18.03 -5.74 -9.40
CA VAL A 383 -17.47 -6.83 -10.22
C VAL A 383 -17.05 -6.30 -11.59
N ARG A 384 -15.87 -6.72 -12.06
CA ARG A 384 -15.43 -6.44 -13.44
C ARG A 384 -16.32 -7.20 -14.43
N ALA A 385 -16.62 -6.59 -15.58
CA ALA A 385 -17.51 -7.17 -16.59
C ALA A 385 -17.12 -8.59 -17.04
N ASN A 386 -15.83 -8.91 -17.06
CA ASN A 386 -15.32 -10.24 -17.41
C ASN A 386 -15.37 -11.28 -16.26
N ARG A 387 -15.99 -10.95 -15.13
CA ARG A 387 -16.11 -11.80 -13.93
C ARG A 387 -17.56 -11.96 -13.46
N THR A 388 -18.53 -11.66 -14.31
CA THR A 388 -19.97 -11.68 -13.97
C THR A 388 -20.63 -13.06 -14.08
N GLY A 389 -19.89 -14.10 -14.49
CA GLY A 389 -20.46 -15.45 -14.65
C GLY A 389 -21.58 -15.49 -15.70
N ASP A 390 -21.36 -14.80 -16.83
CA ASP A 390 -22.29 -14.69 -17.94
C ASP A 390 -23.67 -14.11 -17.56
N CYS A 391 -23.71 -13.26 -16.53
CA CYS A 391 -24.93 -12.55 -16.15
C CYS A 391 -25.40 -11.59 -17.25
N PRO A 392 -26.64 -11.74 -17.77
CA PRO A 392 -27.15 -10.91 -18.86
C PRO A 392 -27.72 -9.59 -18.32
N ILE A 393 -26.85 -8.72 -17.78
CA ILE A 393 -27.21 -7.35 -17.37
C ILE A 393 -27.09 -6.38 -18.54
N LEU A 394 -27.98 -5.39 -18.61
CA LEU A 394 -27.96 -4.36 -19.65
C LEU A 394 -26.69 -3.49 -19.64
N ASP A 395 -26.46 -2.78 -20.75
CA ASP A 395 -25.33 -1.87 -20.95
C ASP A 395 -25.39 -0.60 -20.07
N ARG A 396 -24.30 0.20 -20.08
CA ARG A 396 -24.19 1.44 -19.29
C ARG A 396 -25.37 2.38 -19.58
N GLY A 397 -26.00 2.92 -18.53
CA GLY A 397 -27.05 3.96 -18.63
C GLY A 397 -28.49 3.49 -18.36
N SER A 398 -28.69 2.20 -18.10
CA SER A 398 -29.98 1.62 -17.69
C SER A 398 -29.86 0.90 -16.34
N TYR A 399 -30.87 1.02 -15.47
CA TYR A 399 -30.98 0.23 -14.25
C TYR A 399 -31.49 -1.17 -14.59
N ASP A 400 -30.68 -2.20 -14.35
CA ASP A 400 -31.08 -3.60 -14.51
C ASP A 400 -30.56 -4.44 -13.34
N PHE A 401 -31.29 -5.50 -13.02
CA PHE A 401 -30.86 -6.47 -12.03
C PHE A 401 -31.21 -7.89 -12.44
N LYS A 402 -30.40 -8.84 -11.97
CA LYS A 402 -30.63 -10.27 -12.10
C LYS A 402 -30.26 -10.93 -10.78
N ALA A 403 -31.07 -11.88 -10.34
CA ALA A 403 -30.81 -12.67 -9.15
C ALA A 403 -30.58 -14.14 -9.50
N ASP A 404 -29.68 -14.77 -8.76
CA ASP A 404 -29.58 -16.22 -8.63
C ASP A 404 -30.01 -16.59 -7.20
N ASN A 405 -31.28 -16.96 -7.07
CA ASN A 405 -31.88 -17.32 -5.79
C ASN A 405 -31.40 -18.67 -5.22
N GLU A 406 -30.77 -19.54 -6.04
CA GLU A 406 -30.14 -20.76 -5.53
C GLU A 406 -28.83 -20.43 -4.83
N LYS A 407 -28.16 -19.35 -5.25
CA LYS A 407 -26.92 -18.84 -4.67
C LYS A 407 -27.10 -17.69 -3.69
N GLY A 408 -28.32 -17.13 -3.59
CA GLY A 408 -28.59 -15.97 -2.75
C GLY A 408 -27.86 -14.70 -3.25
N MET A 409 -27.71 -14.55 -4.56
CA MET A 409 -26.94 -13.46 -5.15
C MET A 409 -27.83 -12.55 -6.00
N ILE A 410 -27.53 -11.25 -5.96
CA ILE A 410 -28.10 -10.26 -6.86
C ILE A 410 -26.96 -9.50 -7.53
N MET A 411 -27.09 -9.27 -8.83
CA MET A 411 -26.21 -8.42 -9.61
C MET A 411 -27.03 -7.24 -10.14
N THR A 412 -26.51 -6.05 -9.95
CA THR A 412 -27.16 -4.79 -10.36
C THR A 412 -26.19 -3.97 -11.21
N ARG A 413 -26.74 -3.06 -12.03
CA ARG A 413 -25.97 -2.07 -12.76
C ARG A 413 -26.65 -0.71 -12.75
#